data_AF-A0A6L6D0S2-F1
#
_entry.id   AF-A0A6L6D0S2-F1
#
_cell.length_a   1.000
_cell.length_b   1.000
_cell.length_c   1.000
_cell.angle_alpha   90.00
_cell.angle_beta   90.00
_cell.angle_gamma   90.00
#
_symmetry.space_group_name_H-M   'P 1'
#
loop_
_entity.id
_entity.type
_entity.pdbx_description
1 polymer ?
#
loop_
_entity_poly.entity_id
_entity_poly.type
_entity_poly.pdbx_seq_one_letter_code
_entity_poly.pdbx_strand_id
1 'polypeptide(L)'
;MATNIGAYFEIPVTDLDRAINFYQLLLDIELERGSIHGYEMAFFPFENNGAGISGALCKGDVYKPSIEGSFIYLFTSDIDGVLSKAVEL
;
A
#
# COMPACT_ATOMS: atom_id res chain seq x y z
N MET A 1 1.62 17.63 21.43
CA MET A 1 0.75 17.05 20.38
C MET A 1 0.72 15.55 20.60
N ALA A 2 -0.42 14.90 20.44
CA ALA A 2 -0.50 13.44 20.50
C ALA A 2 0.07 12.85 19.20
N THR A 3 0.84 11.77 19.30
CA THR A 3 1.44 11.07 18.16
C THR A 3 0.60 9.85 17.82
N ASN A 4 0.30 9.64 16.53
CA ASN A 4 -0.29 8.38 16.07
C ASN A 4 0.74 7.25 16.24
N ILE A 5 0.31 6.07 16.71
CA ILE A 5 1.25 4.96 17.00
C ILE A 5 1.75 4.24 15.75
N GLY A 6 1.02 4.34 14.64
CA GLY A 6 1.46 3.82 13.35
C GLY A 6 2.64 4.63 12.84
N ALA A 7 3.69 3.94 12.39
CA ALA A 7 4.89 4.55 11.81
C ALA A 7 5.10 4.15 10.35
N TYR A 8 4.74 2.91 10.00
CA TYR A 8 4.85 2.34 8.66
C TYR A 8 3.92 1.14 8.55
N PHE A 9 3.41 0.83 7.37
CA PHE A 9 2.61 -0.36 7.13
C PHE A 9 3.16 -1.20 5.97
N GLU A 10 2.89 -2.50 6.01
CA GLU A 10 3.26 -3.43 4.95
C GLU A 10 2.01 -4.22 4.55
N ILE A 11 1.71 -4.24 3.25
CA ILE A 11 0.60 -5.02 2.69
C ILE A 11 1.20 -6.24 2.00
N PRO A 12 1.01 -7.45 2.56
CA PRO A 12 1.46 -8.68 1.91
C PRO A 12 0.77 -8.88 0.55
N VAL A 13 1.54 -9.30 -0.46
CA VAL A 13 1.01 -9.63 -1.80
C VAL A 13 1.63 -10.93 -2.33
N THR A 14 0.85 -11.71 -3.07
CA THR A 14 1.33 -12.94 -3.74
C THR A 14 1.92 -12.66 -5.13
N ASP A 15 1.47 -11.59 -5.77
CA ASP A 15 1.89 -11.13 -7.09
C ASP A 15 2.10 -9.62 -7.01
N LEU A 16 3.37 -9.20 -7.08
CA LEU A 16 3.75 -7.80 -6.91
C LEU A 16 3.38 -6.98 -8.15
N ASP A 17 3.49 -7.53 -9.35
CA ASP A 17 3.18 -6.83 -10.60
C ASP A 17 1.69 -6.52 -10.68
N ARG A 18 0.85 -7.52 -10.39
CA ARG A 18 -0.61 -7.34 -10.33
C ARG A 18 -0.98 -6.32 -9.26
N ALA A 19 -0.37 -6.39 -8.08
CA ALA A 19 -0.68 -5.49 -6.99
C ALA A 19 -0.26 -4.04 -7.30
N ILE A 20 0.92 -3.84 -7.90
CA ILE A 20 1.37 -2.51 -8.35
C ILE A 20 0.35 -1.92 -9.32
N ASN A 21 -0.04 -2.67 -10.36
CA ASN A 21 -0.99 -2.19 -11.35
C ASN A 21 -2.33 -1.79 -10.72
N PHE A 22 -2.83 -2.61 -9.78
CA PHE A 22 -4.06 -2.33 -9.06
C PHE A 22 -3.98 -1.04 -8.23
N TYR A 23 -2.98 -0.92 -7.33
CA TYR A 23 -2.89 0.21 -6.41
C TYR A 23 -2.54 1.53 -7.12
N GLN A 24 -1.68 1.49 -8.14
CA GLN A 24 -1.37 2.68 -8.93
C GLN A 24 -2.60 3.22 -9.65
N LEU A 25 -3.37 2.36 -10.32
CA LEU A 25 -4.58 2.81 -11.03
C LEU A 25 -5.65 3.30 -10.07
N LEU A 26 -5.86 2.55 -8.98
CA LEU A 26 -6.88 2.83 -7.99
C LEU A 26 -6.67 4.19 -7.33
N LEU A 27 -5.43 4.46 -6.88
CA LEU A 27 -5.09 5.65 -6.09
C LEU A 27 -4.50 6.79 -6.94
N ASP A 28 -4.26 6.57 -8.24
CA ASP A 28 -3.60 7.51 -9.13
C ASP A 28 -2.22 7.96 -8.61
N ILE A 29 -1.41 6.96 -8.24
CA ILE A 29 -0.06 7.13 -7.68
C ILE A 29 0.97 6.33 -8.48
N GLU A 30 2.23 6.64 -8.28
CA GLU A 30 3.37 5.82 -8.74
C GLU A 30 3.98 5.08 -7.55
N LEU A 31 4.20 3.78 -7.70
CA LEU A 31 4.88 2.97 -6.70
C LEU A 31 6.33 2.74 -7.11
N GLU A 32 7.25 2.98 -6.18
CA GLU A 32 8.68 2.76 -6.43
C GLU A 32 9.06 1.32 -6.10
N ARG A 33 9.60 0.58 -7.07
CA ARG A 33 10.09 -0.78 -6.81
C ARG A 33 11.42 -0.76 -6.07
N GLY A 34 11.59 -1.71 -5.16
CA GLY A 34 12.89 -1.99 -4.56
C GLY A 34 12.87 -3.27 -3.74
N SER A 35 13.77 -3.34 -2.76
CA SER A 35 13.88 -4.50 -1.90
C SER A 35 14.43 -4.15 -0.52
N ILE A 36 13.90 -4.83 0.50
CA ILE A 36 14.42 -4.76 1.87
C ILE A 36 14.69 -6.19 2.33
N HIS A 37 15.88 -6.41 2.89
CA HIS A 37 16.32 -7.73 3.40
C HIS A 37 16.14 -8.88 2.40
N GLY A 38 16.24 -8.60 1.09
CA GLY A 38 16.09 -9.59 0.02
C GLY A 38 14.65 -9.87 -0.44
N TYR A 39 13.66 -9.19 0.14
CA TYR A 39 12.26 -9.28 -0.30
C TYR A 39 11.91 -8.22 -1.34
N GLU A 40 11.13 -8.62 -2.34
CA GLU A 40 10.63 -7.72 -3.38
C GLU A 40 9.54 -6.83 -2.81
N MET A 41 9.67 -5.51 -3.04
CA MET A 41 8.74 -4.52 -2.51
C MET A 41 8.37 -3.46 -3.54
N ALA A 42 7.23 -2.80 -3.32
CA ALA A 42 6.85 -1.58 -3.99
C ALA A 42 6.38 -0.54 -2.96
N PHE A 43 7.08 0.58 -2.88
CA PHE A 43 6.89 1.62 -1.87
C PHE A 43 5.81 2.60 -2.31
N PHE A 44 4.88 2.87 -1.39
CA PHE A 44 3.94 3.99 -1.54
C PHE A 44 4.70 5.32 -1.47
N PRO A 45 4.23 6.36 -2.18
CA PRO A 45 4.82 7.69 -2.08
C PRO A 45 4.95 8.15 -0.63
N PHE A 46 6.02 8.87 -0.32
CA PHE A 46 6.27 9.42 1.00
C PHE A 46 6.65 10.89 0.91
N GLU A 47 5.93 11.71 1.66
CA GLU A 47 6.20 13.13 1.80
C GLU A 47 6.72 13.41 3.21
N ASN A 48 7.93 13.95 3.32
CA ASN A 48 8.65 14.12 4.60
C ASN A 48 7.87 14.95 5.65
N ASN A 49 6.98 15.85 5.19
CA ASN A 49 6.11 16.66 6.05
C ASN A 49 4.61 16.39 5.79
N GLY A 50 4.28 15.30 5.10
CA GLY A 50 2.90 14.87 4.88
C GLY A 50 2.23 14.39 6.16
N ALA A 51 0.91 14.52 6.24
CA ALA A 51 0.15 13.94 7.35
C ALA A 51 -0.05 12.43 7.12
N GLY A 52 0.10 11.63 8.18
CA GLY A 52 -0.12 10.18 8.14
C GLY A 52 1.18 9.37 8.07
N ILE A 53 1.07 8.16 7.54
CA ILE A 53 2.19 7.23 7.35
C ILE A 53 2.17 6.68 5.93
N SER A 54 3.33 6.24 5.45
CA SER A 54 3.45 5.48 4.19
C SER A 54 3.71 3.99 4.47
N GLY A 55 3.93 3.21 3.43
CA GLY A 55 4.07 1.77 3.49
C GLY A 55 4.62 1.14 2.23
N ALA A 56 4.56 -0.18 2.14
CA ALA A 56 4.91 -0.92 0.94
C ALA A 56 3.96 -2.10 0.68
N LEU A 57 3.87 -2.49 -0.59
CA LEU A 57 3.45 -3.82 -1.02
C LEU A 57 4.66 -4.75 -0.88
N CYS A 58 4.51 -5.87 -0.16
CA CYS A 58 5.63 -6.75 0.17
C CYS A 58 5.36 -8.18 -0.30
N LYS A 59 6.27 -8.73 -1.09
CA LYS A 59 6.22 -10.11 -1.59
C LYS A 59 7.39 -10.91 -1.01
N GLY A 60 7.06 -12.05 -0.41
CA GLY A 60 8.03 -12.96 0.20
C GLY A 60 7.36 -14.14 0.86
N ASP A 61 8.15 -15.10 1.31
CA ASP A 61 7.70 -16.30 2.02
C ASP A 61 7.08 -16.00 3.39
N VAL A 62 7.53 -14.94 4.06
CA VAL A 62 6.98 -14.43 5.34
C VAL A 62 5.77 -13.51 5.15
N TYR A 63 5.58 -12.93 3.96
CA TYR A 63 4.49 -12.00 3.65
C TYR A 63 3.26 -12.75 3.13
N LYS A 64 2.33 -13.08 4.03
CA LYS A 64 1.13 -13.86 3.71
C LYS A 64 -0.13 -13.00 3.83
N PRO A 65 -0.85 -12.73 2.73
CA PRO A 65 -2.17 -12.11 2.81
C PRO A 65 -3.11 -12.97 3.66
N SER A 66 -3.84 -12.35 4.58
CA SER A 66 -4.75 -13.07 5.49
C SER A 66 -5.92 -12.18 5.89
N ILE A 67 -7.11 -12.79 5.99
CA ILE A 67 -8.32 -12.14 6.53
C ILE A 67 -8.28 -12.00 8.05
N GLU A 68 -7.37 -12.71 8.72
CA GLU A 68 -7.14 -12.63 10.17
C GLU A 68 -6.08 -11.57 10.53
N GLY A 69 -5.50 -10.91 9.52
CA GLY A 69 -4.52 -9.85 9.70
C GLY A 69 -5.14 -8.50 10.12
N SER A 70 -4.29 -7.49 10.22
CA SER A 70 -4.76 -6.13 10.50
C SER A 70 -5.48 -5.51 9.31
N PHE A 71 -6.58 -4.82 9.58
CA PHE A 71 -7.22 -3.94 8.59
C PHE A 71 -6.51 -2.59 8.56
N ILE A 72 -6.10 -2.17 7.37
CA ILE A 72 -5.47 -0.87 7.12
C ILE A 72 -6.47 0.01 6.37
N TYR A 73 -6.65 1.24 6.84
CA TYR A 73 -7.47 2.24 6.16
C TYR A 73 -6.56 3.14 5.33
N LEU A 74 -6.76 3.13 4.02
CA LEU A 74 -6.06 4.01 3.09
C LEU A 74 -6.87 5.28 2.89
N PHE A 75 -6.21 6.43 2.92
CA PHE A 75 -6.85 7.72 2.70
C PHE A 75 -7.06 7.97 1.20
N THR A 76 -8.21 8.51 0.85
CA THR A 76 -8.50 9.13 -0.46
C THR A 76 -9.39 10.34 -0.23
N SER A 77 -9.24 11.37 -1.06
CA SER A 77 -10.16 12.52 -1.09
C SER A 77 -11.45 12.24 -1.88
N ASP A 78 -11.48 11.17 -2.69
CA ASP A 78 -12.60 10.78 -3.55
C ASP A 78 -12.88 9.27 -3.42
N ILE A 79 -13.79 8.91 -2.52
CA ILE A 79 -14.14 7.50 -2.29
C ILE A 79 -14.94 6.93 -3.48
N ASP A 80 -15.88 7.70 -4.02
CA ASP A 80 -16.76 7.23 -5.10
C ASP A 80 -15.99 6.98 -6.41
N GLY A 81 -15.05 7.88 -6.75
CA GLY A 81 -14.17 7.71 -7.90
C GLY A 81 -13.26 6.49 -7.75
N VAL A 82 -12.68 6.30 -6.55
CA VAL A 82 -11.85 5.11 -6.25
C VAL A 82 -12.67 3.82 -6.36
N LEU A 83 -13.89 3.78 -5.83
CA LEU A 83 -14.76 2.61 -5.93
C LEU A 83 -15.16 2.30 -7.37
N SER A 84 -15.41 3.32 -8.19
CA SER A 84 -15.75 3.13 -9.61
C SER A 84 -14.59 2.48 -10.37
N LYS A 85 -13.36 2.96 -10.19
CA LYS A 85 -12.15 2.36 -10.78
C LYS A 85 -11.94 0.91 -10.34
N ALA A 86 -12.22 0.60 -9.07
CA ALA A 86 -12.03 -0.75 -8.53
C ALA A 86 -12.93 -1.80 -9.18
N VAL A 87 -14.10 -1.42 -9.69
CA VAL A 87 -15.08 -2.33 -10.32
C VAL A 87 -14.78 -2.54 -11.81
N GLU A 88 -14.06 -1.62 -12.46
CA GLU A 88 -13.70 -1.70 -13.88
C GLU A 88 -12.36 -2.44 -14.13
N LEU A 89 -11.58 -2.67 -13.08
CA LEU A 89 -10.27 -3.33 -13.07
C LEU A 89 -10.30 -4.86 -13.21
#